data_AF-A0A848C5M2-F1
#
_entry.id   AF-A0A848C5M2-F1
#
_cell.length_a   1.000
_cell.length_b   1.000
_cell.length_c   1.000
_cell.angle_alpha   90.00
_cell.angle_beta   90.00
_cell.angle_gamma   90.00
#
_symmetry.space_group_name_H-M   'P 1'
#
loop_
_entity.id
_entity.type
_entity.pdbx_description
1 polymer ?
#
loop_
_entity_poly.entity_id
_entity_poly.type
_entity_poly.pdbx_seq_one_letter_code
_entity_poly.pdbx_strand_id
1 'polypeptide(L)'
;MKKIIFYFLYLMISCFLFGKNIEKEVTYYKNGNIESIVQNNFTEKRKNIIFYYPDGKILEEKNIIVNGDKEIKDGVEKVYYSNGKLLRERYYKNGNLEEYKEYNIYGNILKEKKKIENGYEIKEYFFSKENETPKILSHIKINGKKKIEKYWNNDGKEVLYTEYKNDKKDGQEIIQDRVLGFTKKRNYKEGIVQGEEEVYFGDKFFANVSENEENWREYSDEYLKDYIDFKYFPKLKKSSNKIFNFRFGYNLIHLFVYKESILANGGKFFSHFVDNEGSLTTKIVFKDRIFMRFYETGQIKKINDKNKNIEYYKNGQAKKEEITKYKYIPFLKKVIVKEYYENGQLMFSNENKDSEEYYENGNLKEKSLDKKYITYYDNGIEKTVDEKNIVGEYKNIIKNYTRTGKLEKEEMIGKEKQFIKIYNEEEKLALEKEIVGDIISAKVHTDDGNVMEYTGIRPQSYKIIEERDYSSISVILILIVICAIGMAMINKKEGFGLKYLLFIIILLLLKVVLPRLL
;
A
#
# COMPACT_ATOMS: atom_id res chain seq x y z
N MET A 1 27.58 -78.78 53.37
CA MET A 1 27.92 -78.30 52.00
C MET A 1 26.77 -78.43 51.00
N LYS A 2 26.09 -79.58 50.82
CA LYS A 2 25.01 -79.73 49.82
C LYS A 2 23.84 -78.74 49.95
N LYS A 3 23.42 -78.35 51.16
CA LYS A 3 22.32 -77.37 51.37
C LYS A 3 22.67 -75.92 50.97
N ILE A 4 23.95 -75.54 51.06
CA ILE A 4 24.42 -74.20 50.70
C ILE A 4 24.47 -74.04 49.17
N ILE A 5 24.88 -75.08 48.45
CA ILE A 5 24.88 -75.10 46.99
C ILE A 5 23.46 -74.98 46.43
N PHE A 6 22.47 -75.64 47.05
CA PHE A 6 21.06 -75.50 46.66
C PHE A 6 20.52 -74.09 46.91
N TYR A 7 20.89 -73.44 48.02
CA TYR A 7 20.48 -72.06 48.28
C TYR A 7 21.14 -71.07 47.31
N PHE A 8 22.41 -71.27 46.97
CA PHE A 8 23.13 -70.43 46.02
C PHE A 8 22.60 -70.62 44.59
N LEU A 9 22.26 -71.85 44.21
CA LEU A 9 21.62 -72.17 42.93
C LEU A 9 20.20 -71.60 42.86
N TYR A 10 19.42 -71.68 43.95
CA TYR A 10 18.11 -71.04 44.05
C TYR A 10 18.22 -69.51 43.98
N LEU A 11 19.23 -68.91 44.62
CA LEU A 11 19.48 -67.46 44.53
C LEU A 11 19.89 -67.06 43.11
N MET A 12 20.75 -67.83 42.44
CA MET A 12 21.13 -67.59 41.04
C MET A 12 19.95 -67.77 40.07
N ILE A 13 19.13 -68.81 40.24
CA ILE A 13 17.92 -69.03 39.45
C ILE A 13 16.90 -67.92 39.73
N SER A 14 16.76 -67.46 40.98
CA SER A 14 15.90 -66.32 41.30
C SER A 14 16.41 -65.02 40.67
N CYS A 15 17.71 -64.74 40.71
CA CYS A 15 18.30 -63.58 40.04
C CYS A 15 18.17 -63.65 38.51
N PHE A 16 18.16 -64.85 37.92
CA PHE A 16 17.89 -65.05 36.49
C PHE A 16 16.40 -64.91 36.15
N LEU A 17 15.49 -65.39 37.00
CA LEU A 17 14.04 -65.25 36.83
C LEU A 17 13.53 -63.82 37.08
N PHE A 18 14.27 -63.02 37.84
CA PHE A 18 14.04 -61.57 38.03
C PHE A 18 14.90 -60.71 37.07
N GLY A 19 15.62 -61.33 36.14
CA GLY A 19 16.60 -60.70 35.28
C GLY A 19 15.99 -59.97 34.08
N LYS A 20 15.84 -58.65 34.23
CA LYS A 20 15.70 -57.64 33.17
C LYS A 20 14.28 -57.44 32.59
N ASN A 21 13.40 -56.86 33.41
CA ASN A 21 12.08 -56.38 32.99
C ASN A 21 12.09 -55.21 32.00
N ILE A 22 13.25 -54.58 31.79
CA ILE A 22 13.44 -53.45 30.88
C ILE A 22 14.62 -53.74 29.94
N GLU A 23 14.33 -53.83 28.65
CA GLU A 23 15.33 -53.87 27.59
C GLU A 23 15.45 -52.51 26.92
N LYS A 24 16.67 -52.12 26.59
CA LYS A 24 16.98 -50.86 25.91
C LYS A 24 17.84 -51.15 24.69
N GLU A 25 17.34 -50.78 23.53
CA GLU A 25 18.04 -50.84 22.25
C GLU A 25 18.40 -49.41 21.82
N VAL A 26 19.60 -49.23 21.26
CA VAL A 26 20.09 -47.93 20.78
C VAL A 26 20.66 -48.12 19.39
N THR A 27 20.18 -47.33 18.42
CA THR A 27 20.73 -47.29 17.06
C THR A 27 21.47 -45.98 16.83
N TYR A 28 22.42 -45.99 15.89
CA TYR A 28 23.30 -44.86 15.60
C TYR A 28 23.30 -44.54 14.11
N TYR A 29 23.35 -43.25 13.81
CA TYR A 29 23.64 -42.74 12.48
C TYR A 29 25.08 -43.03 12.06
N LYS A 30 25.36 -42.92 10.75
CA LYS A 30 26.73 -43.06 10.20
C LYS A 30 27.75 -42.10 10.81
N ASN A 31 27.30 -40.96 11.33
CA ASN A 31 28.15 -39.96 11.99
C ASN A 31 28.44 -40.29 13.47
N GLY A 32 27.92 -41.40 14.00
CA GLY A 32 28.10 -41.82 15.39
C GLY A 32 27.10 -41.23 16.39
N ASN A 33 26.22 -40.31 15.96
CA ASN A 33 25.16 -39.79 16.83
C ASN A 33 24.02 -40.81 16.97
N ILE A 34 23.31 -40.76 18.11
CA ILE A 34 22.15 -41.62 18.36
C ILE A 34 21.06 -41.32 17.31
N GLU A 35 20.51 -42.35 16.71
CA GLU A 35 19.37 -42.28 15.78
C GLU A 35 18.06 -42.59 16.51
N SER A 36 18.04 -43.64 17.32
CA SER A 36 16.87 -44.00 18.09
C SER A 36 17.21 -44.72 19.39
N ILE A 37 16.32 -44.58 20.37
CA ILE A 37 16.31 -45.34 21.61
C ILE A 37 14.95 -46.02 21.73
N VAL A 38 14.96 -47.34 21.88
CA VAL A 38 13.76 -48.15 22.14
C VAL A 38 13.90 -48.76 23.52
N GLN A 39 12.93 -48.49 24.40
CA GLN A 39 12.88 -49.07 25.74
C GLN A 39 11.63 -49.94 25.87
N ASN A 40 11.83 -51.26 25.97
CA ASN A 40 10.78 -52.26 26.14
C ASN A 40 10.63 -52.58 27.63
N ASN A 41 9.47 -52.31 28.21
CA ASN A 41 9.07 -52.74 29.55
C ASN A 41 8.12 -53.94 29.43
N PHE A 42 8.63 -55.13 29.70
CA PHE A 42 7.88 -56.39 29.53
C PHE A 42 6.79 -56.56 30.60
N THR A 43 6.99 -56.01 31.80
CA THR A 43 6.01 -56.09 32.89
C THR A 43 4.78 -55.26 32.57
N GLU A 44 4.97 -54.04 32.08
CA GLU A 44 3.87 -53.14 31.69
C GLU A 44 3.37 -53.38 30.27
N LYS A 45 4.06 -54.24 29.50
CA LYS A 45 3.87 -54.41 28.05
C LYS A 45 3.87 -53.07 27.32
N ARG A 46 4.78 -52.18 27.72
CA ARG A 46 4.92 -50.83 27.16
C ARG A 46 6.27 -50.69 26.45
N LYS A 47 6.28 -49.92 25.38
CA LYS A 47 7.47 -49.59 24.59
C LYS A 47 7.53 -48.09 24.40
N ASN A 48 8.61 -47.48 24.87
CA ASN A 48 8.89 -46.06 24.71
C ASN A 48 9.95 -45.91 23.63
N ILE A 49 9.67 -45.11 22.61
CA ILE A 49 10.56 -44.91 21.47
C ILE A 49 10.88 -43.43 21.34
N ILE A 50 12.16 -43.11 21.27
CA ILE A 50 12.67 -41.76 21.02
C ILE A 50 13.52 -41.80 19.75
N PHE A 51 13.19 -40.95 18.78
CA PHE A 51 13.99 -40.71 17.59
C PHE A 51 14.71 -39.38 17.72
N TYR A 52 15.91 -39.31 17.17
CA TYR A 52 16.74 -38.12 17.18
C TYR A 52 17.04 -37.66 15.75
N TYR A 53 17.27 -36.37 15.58
CA TYR A 53 17.88 -35.82 14.38
C TYR A 53 19.38 -36.18 14.33
N PRO A 54 20.02 -36.12 13.14
CA PRO A 54 21.46 -36.34 13.03
C PRO A 54 22.33 -35.39 13.86
N ASP A 55 21.79 -34.25 14.29
CA ASP A 55 22.45 -33.28 15.18
C ASP A 55 22.27 -33.57 16.68
N GLY A 56 21.58 -34.67 17.02
CA GLY A 56 21.35 -35.13 18.40
C GLY A 56 20.14 -34.51 19.09
N LYS A 57 19.36 -33.62 18.45
CA LYS A 57 18.10 -33.12 19.02
C LYS A 57 17.00 -34.16 18.87
N ILE A 58 16.00 -34.14 19.75
CA ILE A 58 14.85 -35.05 19.67
C ILE A 58 14.01 -34.71 18.43
N LEU A 59 13.66 -35.73 17.65
CA LEU A 59 12.77 -35.66 16.51
C LEU A 59 11.34 -36.06 16.90
N GLU A 60 11.20 -37.21 17.57
CA GLU A 60 9.91 -37.80 17.91
C GLU A 60 10.01 -38.63 19.19
N GLU A 61 9.01 -38.57 20.05
CA GLU A 61 8.82 -39.44 21.21
C GLU A 61 7.45 -40.10 21.10
N LYS A 62 7.36 -41.43 21.25
CA LYS A 62 6.06 -42.13 21.26
C LYS A 62 6.02 -43.30 22.24
N ASN A 63 4.83 -43.56 22.73
CA ASN A 63 4.51 -44.63 23.66
C ASN A 63 3.59 -45.66 22.97
N ILE A 64 3.91 -46.94 23.14
CA ILE A 64 3.23 -48.07 22.51
C ILE A 64 2.89 -49.10 23.60
N ILE A 65 1.68 -49.65 23.57
CA ILE A 65 1.31 -50.87 24.29
C ILE A 65 1.44 -52.06 23.34
N VAL A 66 2.02 -53.14 23.84
CA VAL A 66 2.14 -54.42 23.14
C VAL A 66 1.04 -55.35 23.64
N ASN A 67 0.09 -55.71 22.77
CA ASN A 67 -0.98 -56.65 23.09
C ASN A 67 -0.93 -57.86 22.15
N GLY A 68 -0.27 -58.94 22.60
CA GLY A 68 0.11 -60.06 21.73
C GLY A 68 1.12 -59.57 20.67
N ASP A 69 0.86 -59.88 19.40
CA ASP A 69 1.70 -59.44 18.28
C ASP A 69 1.36 -58.03 17.76
N LYS A 70 0.39 -57.34 18.39
CA LYS A 70 -0.05 -56.01 17.97
C LYS A 70 0.58 -54.92 18.82
N GLU A 71 1.29 -54.01 18.17
CA GLU A 71 1.74 -52.74 18.74
C GLU A 71 0.66 -51.67 18.54
N ILE A 72 0.19 -51.06 19.63
CA ILE A 72 -0.89 -50.08 19.65
C ILE A 72 -0.38 -48.79 20.30
N LYS A 73 -0.54 -47.64 19.66
CA LYS A 73 -0.18 -46.35 20.26
C LYS A 73 -1.05 -46.08 21.49
N ASP A 74 -0.43 -45.71 22.60
CA ASP A 74 -1.13 -45.37 23.84
C ASP A 74 -0.30 -44.38 24.66
N GLY A 75 -0.92 -43.28 25.09
CA GLY A 75 -0.23 -42.17 25.72
C GLY A 75 0.12 -41.05 24.74
N VAL A 76 1.09 -40.22 25.12
CA VAL A 76 1.47 -39.02 24.37
C VAL A 76 2.52 -39.37 23.31
N GLU A 77 2.34 -38.89 22.10
CA GLU A 77 3.31 -38.83 21.00
C GLU A 77 3.66 -37.36 20.74
N LYS A 78 4.95 -37.02 20.78
CA LYS A 78 5.45 -35.66 20.50
C LYS A 78 6.37 -35.70 19.30
N VAL A 79 6.26 -34.71 18.42
CA VAL A 79 7.15 -34.49 17.28
C VAL A 79 7.68 -33.08 17.39
N TYR A 80 8.97 -32.89 17.14
CA TYR A 80 9.66 -31.62 17.30
C TYR A 80 10.20 -31.11 15.96
N TYR A 81 10.42 -29.81 15.88
CA TYR A 81 11.20 -29.16 14.84
C TYR A 81 12.70 -29.40 15.06
N SER A 82 13.52 -29.18 14.02
CA SER A 82 14.98 -29.22 14.12
C SER A 82 15.59 -28.15 15.03
N ASN A 83 14.81 -27.15 15.44
CA ASN A 83 15.19 -26.17 16.46
C ASN A 83 14.87 -26.63 17.91
N GLY A 84 14.30 -27.83 18.08
CA GLY A 84 13.93 -28.41 19.36
C GLY A 84 12.56 -27.97 19.90
N LYS A 85 11.85 -27.06 19.21
CA LYS A 85 10.48 -26.67 19.61
C LYS A 85 9.47 -27.72 19.18
N LEU A 86 8.39 -27.86 19.95
CA LEU A 86 7.32 -28.80 19.67
C LEU A 86 6.64 -28.44 18.35
N LEU A 87 6.51 -29.41 17.45
CA LEU A 87 5.78 -29.29 16.18
C LEU A 87 4.37 -29.84 16.35
N ARG A 88 4.22 -31.05 16.90
CA ARG A 88 2.93 -31.71 17.08
C ARG A 88 2.90 -32.54 18.36
N GLU A 89 1.73 -32.61 18.99
CA GLU A 89 1.43 -33.46 20.12
C GLU A 89 0.16 -34.25 19.84
N ARG A 90 0.19 -35.56 20.08
CA ARG A 90 -0.96 -36.45 19.89
C ARG A 90 -1.14 -37.31 21.13
N TYR A 91 -2.35 -37.37 21.66
CA TYR A 91 -2.68 -38.27 22.75
C TYR A 91 -3.54 -39.40 22.22
N TYR A 92 -3.09 -40.64 22.43
CA TYR A 92 -3.82 -41.85 22.05
C TYR A 92 -4.29 -42.60 23.29
N LYS A 93 -5.47 -43.19 23.20
CA LYS A 93 -5.99 -44.15 24.19
C LYS A 93 -6.40 -45.42 23.47
N ASN A 94 -5.72 -46.52 23.76
CA ASN A 94 -5.94 -47.82 23.11
C ASN A 94 -5.94 -47.72 21.58
N GLY A 95 -5.00 -46.99 20.99
CA GLY A 95 -4.85 -46.82 19.55
C GLY A 95 -5.73 -45.76 18.91
N ASN A 96 -6.71 -45.22 19.63
CA ASN A 96 -7.58 -44.16 19.13
C ASN A 96 -6.99 -42.79 19.47
N LEU A 97 -6.98 -41.88 18.50
CA LEU A 97 -6.57 -40.49 18.72
C LEU A 97 -7.64 -39.75 19.54
N GLU A 98 -7.27 -39.31 20.73
CA GLU A 98 -8.13 -38.59 21.67
C GLU A 98 -7.90 -37.07 21.56
N GLU A 99 -6.64 -36.64 21.48
CA GLU A 99 -6.29 -35.22 21.31
C GLU A 99 -5.14 -35.03 20.32
N TYR A 100 -5.15 -33.93 19.58
CA TYR A 100 -4.13 -33.52 18.63
C TYR A 100 -3.90 -32.03 18.75
N LYS A 101 -2.64 -31.62 18.86
CA LYS A 101 -2.21 -30.21 18.81
C LYS A 101 -1.08 -30.06 17.82
N GLU A 102 -1.08 -28.95 17.10
CA GLU A 102 -0.04 -28.56 16.17
C GLU A 102 0.41 -27.15 16.47
N TYR A 103 1.71 -26.92 16.36
CA TYR A 103 2.38 -25.69 16.75
C TYR A 103 3.23 -25.18 15.59
N ASN A 104 3.42 -23.87 15.52
CA ASN A 104 4.36 -23.25 14.58
C ASN A 104 5.81 -23.32 15.09
N ILE A 105 6.77 -22.90 14.25
CA ILE A 105 8.20 -22.86 14.59
C ILE A 105 8.55 -21.96 15.78
N TYR A 106 7.62 -21.12 16.23
CA TYR A 106 7.79 -20.23 17.38
C TYR A 106 7.26 -20.84 18.68
N GLY A 107 6.44 -21.90 18.61
CA GLY A 107 5.82 -22.58 19.75
C GLY A 107 4.35 -22.22 19.97
N ASN A 108 3.72 -21.47 19.06
CA ASN A 108 2.32 -21.09 19.18
C ASN A 108 1.40 -22.12 18.52
N ILE A 109 0.24 -22.40 19.12
CA ILE A 109 -0.74 -23.39 18.63
C ILE A 109 -1.38 -22.92 17.32
N LEU A 110 -1.30 -23.75 16.28
CA LEU A 110 -1.97 -23.56 14.98
C LEU A 110 -3.30 -24.30 14.90
N LYS A 111 -3.38 -25.47 15.52
CA LYS A 111 -4.54 -26.36 15.42
C LYS A 111 -4.69 -27.23 16.64
N GLU A 112 -5.94 -27.41 17.05
CA GLU A 112 -6.34 -28.36 18.09
C GLU A 112 -7.48 -29.22 17.56
N LYS A 113 -7.42 -30.52 17.82
CA LYS A 113 -8.50 -31.45 17.57
C LYS A 113 -8.68 -32.32 18.81
N LYS A 114 -9.88 -32.31 19.38
CA LYS A 114 -10.24 -33.06 20.59
C LYS A 114 -11.41 -33.98 20.32
N LYS A 115 -11.30 -35.23 20.75
CA LYS A 115 -12.41 -36.19 20.71
C LYS A 115 -13.48 -35.77 21.71
N ILE A 116 -14.72 -35.84 21.28
CA ILE A 116 -15.92 -35.67 22.11
C ILE A 116 -16.77 -36.93 21.99
N GLU A 117 -17.79 -37.08 22.84
CA GLU A 117 -18.60 -38.30 22.99
C GLU A 117 -18.93 -39.00 21.67
N ASN A 118 -19.45 -38.26 20.67
CA ASN A 118 -19.78 -38.82 19.36
C ASN A 118 -19.06 -38.12 18.19
N GLY A 119 -17.82 -37.63 18.37
CA GLY A 119 -17.07 -37.05 17.25
C GLY A 119 -15.86 -36.23 17.67
N TYR A 120 -15.69 -35.05 17.07
CA TYR A 120 -14.53 -34.19 17.30
C TYR A 120 -14.89 -32.71 17.36
N GLU A 121 -14.15 -31.97 18.18
CA GLU A 121 -14.07 -30.51 18.17
C GLU A 121 -12.70 -30.11 17.59
N ILE A 122 -12.70 -29.25 16.57
CA ILE A 122 -11.50 -28.79 15.87
C ILE A 122 -11.46 -27.27 15.96
N LYS A 123 -10.33 -26.71 16.39
CA LYS A 123 -10.06 -25.27 16.40
C LYS A 123 -8.79 -25.00 15.62
N GLU A 124 -8.84 -24.04 14.72
CA GLU A 124 -7.66 -23.54 14.01
C GLU A 124 -7.43 -22.09 14.40
N TYR A 125 -6.18 -21.69 14.47
CA TYR A 125 -5.76 -20.39 14.97
C TYR A 125 -4.91 -19.68 13.91
N PHE A 126 -5.00 -18.35 13.89
CA PHE A 126 -4.13 -17.50 13.09
C PHE A 126 -3.43 -16.47 13.98
N PHE A 127 -2.32 -15.95 13.45
CA PHE A 127 -1.47 -14.96 14.11
C PHE A 127 -1.36 -13.75 13.19
N SER A 128 -1.66 -12.56 13.70
CA SER A 128 -1.41 -11.33 12.94
C SER A 128 0.07 -10.95 13.00
N LYS A 129 0.76 -11.27 14.11
CA LYS A 129 2.22 -11.22 14.27
C LYS A 129 2.72 -12.40 15.11
N GLU A 130 4.00 -12.74 14.97
CA GLU A 130 4.62 -13.94 15.57
C GLU A 130 4.57 -14.01 17.11
N ASN A 131 4.46 -12.86 17.79
CA ASN A 131 4.44 -12.75 19.25
C ASN A 131 3.08 -12.32 19.84
N GLU A 132 2.01 -12.37 19.05
CA GLU A 132 0.66 -12.01 19.53
C GLU A 132 -0.12 -13.25 20.00
N THR A 133 -1.12 -13.01 20.85
CA THR A 133 -2.07 -14.05 21.27
C THR A 133 -2.79 -14.62 20.05
N PRO A 134 -2.88 -15.95 19.89
CA PRO A 134 -3.58 -16.56 18.76
C PRO A 134 -5.05 -16.14 18.75
N LYS A 135 -5.55 -15.78 17.57
CA LYS A 135 -6.98 -15.59 17.34
C LYS A 135 -7.55 -16.85 16.68
N ILE A 136 -8.76 -17.23 17.05
CA ILE A 136 -9.44 -18.39 16.45
C ILE A 136 -9.77 -18.02 15.01
N LEU A 137 -9.32 -18.83 14.04
CA LEU A 137 -9.67 -18.74 12.63
C LEU A 137 -10.96 -19.49 12.34
N SER A 138 -11.06 -20.72 12.85
CA SER A 138 -12.18 -21.61 12.63
C SER A 138 -12.46 -22.48 13.86
N HIS A 139 -13.72 -22.85 14.04
CA HIS A 139 -14.16 -23.78 15.07
C HIS A 139 -15.22 -24.69 14.47
N ILE A 140 -14.88 -25.97 14.36
CA ILE A 140 -15.71 -27.00 13.76
C ILE A 140 -16.05 -28.04 14.84
N LYS A 141 -17.34 -28.25 15.08
CA LYS A 141 -17.81 -29.27 16.02
C LYS A 141 -18.63 -30.32 15.29
N ILE A 142 -18.15 -31.55 15.28
CA ILE A 142 -18.77 -32.72 14.65
C ILE A 142 -19.27 -33.65 15.77
N ASN A 143 -20.58 -33.85 15.84
CA ASN A 143 -21.24 -34.70 16.82
C ASN A 143 -22.21 -35.67 16.11
N GLY A 144 -21.70 -36.86 15.77
CA GLY A 144 -22.37 -37.83 14.93
C GLY A 144 -22.63 -37.27 13.53
N LYS A 145 -23.90 -37.21 13.15
CA LYS A 145 -24.35 -36.66 11.86
C LYS A 145 -24.47 -35.14 11.84
N LYS A 146 -24.35 -34.47 12.99
CA LYS A 146 -24.44 -33.01 13.09
C LYS A 146 -23.04 -32.40 13.01
N LYS A 147 -22.90 -31.32 12.25
CA LYS A 147 -21.67 -30.51 12.18
C LYS A 147 -22.03 -29.03 12.27
N ILE A 148 -21.27 -28.28 13.07
CA ILE A 148 -21.37 -26.83 13.16
C ILE A 148 -20.01 -26.26 12.77
N GLU A 149 -20.00 -25.27 11.88
CA GLU A 149 -18.81 -24.56 11.44
C GLU A 149 -18.93 -23.08 11.79
N LYS A 150 -17.87 -22.53 12.37
CA LYS A 150 -17.73 -21.10 12.66
C LYS A 150 -16.40 -20.59 12.13
N TYR A 151 -16.39 -19.39 11.57
CA TYR A 151 -15.17 -18.71 11.13
C TYR A 151 -15.14 -17.27 11.59
N TRP A 152 -13.93 -16.78 11.91
CA TRP A 152 -13.69 -15.40 12.31
C TRP A 152 -12.73 -14.71 11.34
N ASN A 153 -12.82 -13.38 11.27
CA ASN A 153 -11.86 -12.56 10.51
C ASN A 153 -10.62 -12.21 11.35
N ASN A 154 -9.71 -11.43 10.75
CA ASN A 154 -8.47 -10.98 11.39
C ASN A 154 -8.70 -10.12 12.66
N ASP A 155 -9.87 -9.49 12.77
CA ASP A 155 -10.27 -8.68 13.92
C ASP A 155 -10.88 -9.51 15.05
N GLY A 156 -11.12 -10.81 14.84
CA GLY A 156 -11.77 -11.70 15.80
C GLY A 156 -13.29 -11.62 15.80
N LYS A 157 -13.91 -11.07 14.74
CA LYS A 157 -15.36 -11.03 14.55
C LYS A 157 -15.84 -12.26 13.79
N GLU A 158 -16.90 -12.92 14.27
CA GLU A 158 -17.50 -14.10 13.62
C GLU A 158 -18.12 -13.67 12.29
N VAL A 159 -17.62 -14.22 11.18
CA VAL A 159 -18.06 -13.88 9.82
C VAL A 159 -18.86 -14.98 9.14
N LEU A 160 -18.82 -16.20 9.68
CA LEU A 160 -19.57 -17.33 9.18
C LEU A 160 -20.00 -18.23 10.32
N TYR A 161 -21.26 -18.65 10.27
CA TYR A 161 -21.86 -19.71 11.08
C TYR A 161 -22.67 -20.61 10.14
N THR A 162 -22.48 -21.93 10.19
CA THR A 162 -23.27 -22.86 9.37
C THR A 162 -23.52 -24.16 10.11
N GLU A 163 -24.77 -24.64 10.07
CA GLU A 163 -25.19 -25.93 10.59
C GLU A 163 -25.40 -26.98 9.48
N TYR A 164 -25.02 -28.21 9.78
CA TYR A 164 -25.15 -29.36 8.89
C TYR A 164 -25.72 -30.58 9.61
N LYS A 165 -26.47 -31.38 8.85
CA LYS A 165 -26.92 -32.72 9.23
C LYS A 165 -26.75 -33.66 8.04
N ASN A 166 -26.13 -34.82 8.25
CA ASN A 166 -25.80 -35.79 7.19
C ASN A 166 -25.04 -35.13 6.01
N ASP A 167 -24.04 -34.30 6.32
CA ASP A 167 -23.21 -33.55 5.35
C ASP A 167 -23.96 -32.58 4.43
N LYS A 168 -25.24 -32.30 4.72
CA LYS A 168 -26.03 -31.26 4.05
C LYS A 168 -26.31 -30.11 5.01
N LYS A 169 -26.37 -28.87 4.50
CA LYS A 169 -26.79 -27.72 5.31
C LYS A 169 -28.20 -27.98 5.86
N ASP A 170 -28.37 -27.91 7.17
CA ASP A 170 -29.63 -28.20 7.84
C ASP A 170 -29.63 -27.44 9.18
N GLY A 171 -30.41 -26.36 9.24
CA GLY A 171 -30.31 -25.33 10.27
C GLY A 171 -29.94 -23.96 9.70
N GLN A 172 -29.39 -23.08 10.53
CA GLN A 172 -29.12 -21.71 10.16
C GLN A 172 -27.73 -21.53 9.51
N GLU A 173 -27.67 -20.65 8.53
CA GLU A 173 -26.43 -20.08 8.00
C GLU A 173 -26.45 -18.57 8.23
N ILE A 174 -25.37 -18.03 8.81
CA ILE A 174 -25.17 -16.59 9.00
C ILE A 174 -23.85 -16.21 8.33
N ILE A 175 -23.89 -15.25 7.42
CA ILE A 175 -22.72 -14.76 6.68
C ILE A 175 -22.60 -13.25 6.90
N GLN A 176 -21.44 -12.80 7.36
CA GLN A 176 -21.13 -11.38 7.42
C GLN A 176 -20.31 -10.96 6.19
N ASP A 177 -20.90 -10.12 5.36
CA ASP A 177 -20.22 -9.50 4.22
C ASP A 177 -19.24 -8.44 4.74
N ARG A 178 -17.95 -8.66 4.48
CA ARG A 178 -16.86 -7.80 4.96
C ARG A 178 -16.75 -6.49 4.20
N VAL A 179 -17.26 -6.43 2.98
CA VAL A 179 -17.13 -5.23 2.13
C VAL A 179 -18.27 -4.26 2.43
N LEU A 180 -19.46 -4.78 2.70
CA LEU A 180 -20.66 -3.96 2.77
C LEU A 180 -21.27 -3.86 4.18
N GLY A 181 -20.72 -4.60 5.16
CA GLY A 181 -21.20 -4.60 6.55
C GLY A 181 -22.56 -5.28 6.76
N PHE A 182 -23.06 -6.00 5.75
CA PHE A 182 -24.32 -6.74 5.86
C PHE A 182 -24.14 -8.08 6.57
N THR A 183 -25.16 -8.50 7.30
CA THR A 183 -25.30 -9.87 7.80
C THR A 183 -26.46 -10.54 7.07
N LYS A 184 -26.19 -11.65 6.40
CA LYS A 184 -27.19 -12.47 5.74
C LYS A 184 -27.51 -13.67 6.61
N LYS A 185 -28.79 -13.98 6.79
CA LYS A 185 -29.26 -15.18 7.46
C LYS A 185 -30.12 -16.00 6.52
N ARG A 186 -29.81 -17.29 6.43
CA ARG A 186 -30.57 -18.27 5.64
C ARG A 186 -30.88 -19.46 6.53
N ASN A 187 -32.05 -20.05 6.35
CA ASN A 187 -32.39 -21.31 6.97
C ASN A 187 -32.36 -22.40 5.90
N TYR A 188 -31.82 -23.56 6.24
CA TYR A 188 -31.71 -24.72 5.35
C TYR A 188 -32.41 -25.93 5.94
N LYS A 189 -32.94 -26.79 5.08
CA LYS A 189 -33.39 -28.14 5.40
C LYS A 189 -32.91 -29.09 4.31
N GLU A 190 -32.09 -30.07 4.68
CA GLU A 190 -31.48 -31.03 3.75
C GLU A 190 -30.79 -30.40 2.52
N GLY A 191 -30.14 -29.24 2.72
CA GLY A 191 -29.42 -28.49 1.69
C GLY A 191 -30.28 -27.50 0.91
N ILE A 192 -31.59 -27.44 1.16
CA ILE A 192 -32.53 -26.56 0.46
C ILE A 192 -32.86 -25.35 1.34
N VAL A 193 -32.74 -24.15 0.78
CA VAL A 193 -33.12 -22.89 1.46
C VAL A 193 -34.59 -22.92 1.82
N GLN A 194 -34.91 -22.56 3.05
CA GLN A 194 -36.26 -22.47 3.59
C GLN A 194 -36.62 -20.99 3.78
N GLY A 195 -37.59 -20.51 3.00
CA GLY A 195 -38.07 -19.14 3.08
C GLY A 195 -37.16 -18.13 2.37
N GLU A 196 -37.24 -16.88 2.81
CA GLU A 196 -36.47 -15.77 2.25
C GLU A 196 -35.15 -15.57 3.02
N GLU A 197 -34.10 -15.10 2.35
CA GLU A 197 -32.87 -14.65 3.01
C GLU A 197 -33.13 -13.35 3.76
N GLU A 198 -32.85 -13.32 5.06
CA GLU A 198 -32.91 -12.09 5.85
C GLU A 198 -31.56 -11.35 5.75
N VAL A 199 -31.61 -10.09 5.35
CA VAL A 199 -30.45 -9.20 5.28
C VAL A 199 -30.56 -8.18 6.40
N TYR A 200 -29.47 -7.98 7.13
CA TYR A 200 -29.33 -7.03 8.22
C TYR A 200 -28.17 -6.08 7.93
N PHE A 201 -28.30 -4.85 8.39
CA PHE A 201 -27.23 -3.86 8.37
C PHE A 201 -26.91 -3.43 9.81
N GLY A 202 -25.71 -3.79 10.28
CA GLY A 202 -25.46 -3.84 11.72
C GLY A 202 -26.46 -4.77 12.41
N ASP A 203 -27.12 -4.27 13.45
CA ASP A 203 -28.17 -5.01 14.19
C ASP A 203 -29.59 -4.76 13.66
N LYS A 204 -29.74 -3.92 12.62
CA LYS A 204 -31.06 -3.55 12.09
C LYS A 204 -31.44 -4.45 10.92
N PHE A 205 -32.63 -5.02 11.00
CA PHE A 205 -33.25 -5.74 9.88
C PHE A 205 -33.40 -4.80 8.68
N PHE A 206 -32.98 -5.26 7.49
CA PHE A 206 -32.99 -4.48 6.27
C PHE A 206 -34.05 -4.97 5.27
N ALA A 207 -34.00 -6.24 4.89
CA ALA A 207 -34.91 -6.81 3.90
C ALA A 207 -34.97 -8.34 3.98
N ASN A 208 -36.03 -8.90 3.41
CA ASN A 208 -36.06 -10.29 2.96
C ASN A 208 -35.81 -10.36 1.46
N VAL A 209 -35.02 -11.34 1.00
CA VAL A 209 -34.74 -11.59 -0.41
C VAL A 209 -35.16 -13.02 -0.76
N SER A 210 -36.17 -13.15 -1.62
CA SER A 210 -36.55 -14.43 -2.20
C SER A 210 -35.60 -14.80 -3.34
N GLU A 211 -35.14 -16.04 -3.40
CA GLU A 211 -34.16 -16.56 -4.39
C GLU A 211 -34.66 -16.54 -5.86
N ASN A 212 -35.87 -16.02 -6.14
CA ASN A 212 -36.55 -16.17 -7.43
C ASN A 212 -36.30 -15.10 -8.50
N GLU A 213 -35.35 -14.18 -8.36
CA GLU A 213 -34.92 -13.32 -9.49
C GLU A 213 -33.39 -13.11 -9.50
N GLU A 214 -32.62 -14.18 -9.72
CA GLU A 214 -31.27 -14.05 -10.28
C GLU A 214 -31.34 -13.62 -11.76
N ASN A 215 -31.74 -12.38 -12.00
CA ASN A 215 -31.50 -11.74 -13.30
C ASN A 215 -30.08 -11.16 -13.31
N TRP A 216 -29.07 -12.03 -13.32
CA TRP A 216 -27.72 -11.63 -13.70
C TRP A 216 -27.75 -11.22 -15.18
N ARG A 217 -27.57 -9.93 -15.47
CA ARG A 217 -27.22 -9.48 -16.82
C ARG A 217 -25.75 -9.10 -16.82
N GLU A 218 -24.92 -9.95 -17.40
CA GLU A 218 -23.57 -9.58 -17.80
C GLU A 218 -23.66 -8.57 -18.95
N TYR A 219 -23.08 -7.39 -18.75
CA TYR A 219 -22.80 -6.46 -19.83
C TYR A 219 -21.29 -6.46 -20.04
N SER A 220 -20.85 -6.73 -21.27
CA SER A 220 -19.43 -6.78 -21.62
C SER A 220 -18.77 -5.40 -21.52
N ASP A 221 -17.51 -5.42 -21.10
CA ASP A 221 -16.73 -4.33 -20.50
C ASP A 221 -16.37 -3.13 -21.41
N GLU A 222 -16.90 -3.00 -22.62
CA GLU A 222 -16.34 -2.05 -23.60
C GLU A 222 -17.13 -0.76 -23.85
N TYR A 223 -18.34 -0.57 -23.30
CA TYR A 223 -19.13 0.64 -23.58
C TYR A 223 -19.86 1.30 -22.39
N LEU A 224 -19.66 0.81 -21.16
CA LEU A 224 -20.52 1.18 -20.02
C LEU A 224 -19.87 2.08 -18.95
N LYS A 225 -18.73 2.71 -19.23
CA LYS A 225 -18.07 3.62 -18.27
C LYS A 225 -18.87 4.90 -17.95
N ASP A 226 -19.83 5.30 -18.79
CA ASP A 226 -20.53 6.59 -18.61
C ASP A 226 -22.07 6.55 -18.75
N TYR A 227 -22.71 5.40 -18.95
CA TYR A 227 -24.15 5.37 -19.29
C TYR A 227 -24.90 4.16 -18.72
N ILE A 228 -25.68 4.37 -17.65
CA ILE A 228 -26.85 3.51 -17.38
C ILE A 228 -28.05 4.21 -18.02
N ASP A 229 -28.50 3.75 -19.18
CA ASP A 229 -29.72 4.25 -19.80
C ASP A 229 -30.95 3.61 -19.14
N PHE A 230 -31.64 4.37 -18.27
CA PHE A 230 -32.78 3.91 -17.48
C PHE A 230 -34.05 3.64 -18.30
N LYS A 231 -34.01 3.81 -19.63
CA LYS A 231 -35.14 3.53 -20.53
C LYS A 231 -35.60 2.06 -20.51
N TYR A 232 -34.79 1.15 -19.96
CA TYR A 232 -35.06 -0.29 -19.91
C TYR A 232 -35.49 -0.83 -18.55
N PHE A 233 -35.76 0.02 -17.55
CA PHE A 233 -36.37 -0.47 -16.30
C PHE A 233 -37.83 -0.88 -16.57
N PRO A 234 -38.23 -2.12 -16.25
CA PRO A 234 -39.64 -2.50 -16.28
C PRO A 234 -40.40 -1.55 -15.34
N LYS A 235 -41.63 -1.15 -15.71
CA LYS A 235 -42.51 -0.36 -14.84
C LYS A 235 -42.60 -1.03 -13.48
N LEU A 236 -41.93 -0.46 -12.48
CA LEU A 236 -41.88 -0.98 -11.12
C LEU A 236 -43.28 -0.87 -10.50
N LYS A 237 -43.85 -2.01 -10.07
CA LYS A 237 -45.09 -2.00 -9.28
C LYS A 237 -44.78 -1.35 -7.91
N LYS A 238 -45.72 -0.51 -7.44
CA LYS A 238 -45.65 0.38 -6.26
C LYS A 238 -45.34 -0.28 -4.90
N SER A 239 -45.05 -1.59 -4.81
CA SER A 239 -45.26 -2.36 -3.57
C SER A 239 -44.05 -3.06 -2.95
N SER A 240 -42.80 -2.89 -3.43
CA SER A 240 -41.64 -3.50 -2.74
C SER A 240 -40.36 -2.66 -2.81
N ASN A 241 -39.58 -2.71 -1.73
CA ASN A 241 -38.16 -2.33 -1.76
C ASN A 241 -37.45 -3.34 -2.65
N LYS A 242 -36.67 -2.87 -3.63
CA LYS A 242 -35.91 -3.75 -4.52
C LYS A 242 -34.43 -3.44 -4.45
N ILE A 243 -33.63 -4.51 -4.45
CA ILE A 243 -32.19 -4.46 -4.60
C ILE A 243 -31.89 -4.87 -6.04
N PHE A 244 -31.20 -4.01 -6.78
CA PHE A 244 -30.64 -4.38 -8.07
C PHE A 244 -29.14 -4.54 -7.93
N ASN A 245 -28.64 -5.72 -8.28
CA ASN A 245 -27.22 -6.02 -8.28
C ASN A 245 -26.68 -5.80 -9.69
N PHE A 246 -25.70 -4.91 -9.81
CA PHE A 246 -25.01 -4.67 -11.06
C PHE A 246 -23.55 -5.07 -10.90
N ARG A 247 -23.01 -5.85 -11.83
CA ARG A 247 -21.60 -6.22 -11.86
C ARG A 247 -20.91 -5.37 -12.92
N PHE A 248 -19.90 -4.60 -12.52
CA PHE A 248 -19.05 -3.78 -13.39
C PHE A 248 -17.60 -4.25 -13.25
N GLY A 249 -17.14 -5.09 -14.20
CA GLY A 249 -15.86 -5.79 -14.07
C GLY A 249 -15.78 -6.62 -12.78
N TYR A 250 -14.76 -6.35 -11.95
CA TYR A 250 -14.57 -6.98 -10.63
C TYR A 250 -15.39 -6.35 -9.49
N ASN A 251 -16.08 -5.23 -9.74
CA ASN A 251 -16.84 -4.52 -8.71
C ASN A 251 -18.33 -4.85 -8.77
N LEU A 252 -18.92 -5.13 -7.61
CA LEU A 252 -20.37 -5.31 -7.46
C LEU A 252 -20.97 -4.00 -6.92
N ILE A 253 -21.95 -3.45 -7.62
CA ILE A 253 -22.70 -2.24 -7.22
C ILE A 253 -24.13 -2.65 -6.88
N HIS A 254 -24.55 -2.32 -5.67
CA HIS A 254 -25.93 -2.52 -5.21
C HIS A 254 -26.71 -1.21 -5.33
N LEU A 255 -27.79 -1.22 -6.11
CA LEU A 255 -28.74 -0.10 -6.19
C LEU A 255 -29.95 -0.42 -5.33
N PHE A 256 -30.17 0.40 -4.31
CA PHE A 256 -31.29 0.28 -3.38
C PHE A 256 -32.40 1.27 -3.76
N VAL A 257 -33.57 0.75 -4.15
CA VAL A 257 -34.75 1.56 -4.45
C VAL A 257 -35.73 1.47 -3.27
N TYR A 258 -35.91 2.58 -2.57
CA TYR A 258 -36.79 2.69 -1.40
C TYR A 258 -38.24 2.98 -1.81
N LYS A 259 -39.20 2.44 -1.07
CA LYS A 259 -40.64 2.75 -1.21
C LYS A 259 -40.94 4.26 -1.16
N GLU A 260 -40.23 5.02 -0.34
CA GLU A 260 -40.43 6.46 -0.16
C GLU A 260 -39.74 7.32 -1.23
N SER A 261 -38.71 6.80 -1.90
CA SER A 261 -38.02 7.54 -2.96
C SER A 261 -38.77 7.56 -4.31
N ILE A 262 -39.90 6.84 -4.40
CA ILE A 262 -40.80 6.84 -5.57
C ILE A 262 -41.86 7.96 -5.48
N LEU A 263 -41.98 8.66 -4.33
CA LEU A 263 -43.03 9.66 -4.12
C LEU A 263 -42.82 11.02 -4.82
N ALA A 264 -41.70 11.24 -5.50
CA ALA A 264 -41.49 12.48 -6.25
C ALA A 264 -41.97 12.35 -7.71
N ASN A 265 -43.23 12.75 -7.96
CA ASN A 265 -43.67 13.14 -9.30
C ASN A 265 -42.62 14.09 -9.91
N GLY A 266 -41.97 13.67 -11.00
CA GLY A 266 -40.97 14.48 -11.71
C GLY A 266 -39.53 13.93 -11.75
N GLY A 267 -39.29 12.63 -11.59
CA GLY A 267 -38.01 12.00 -11.97
C GLY A 267 -36.84 12.19 -11.00
N LYS A 268 -37.10 12.52 -9.73
CA LYS A 268 -36.07 12.59 -8.69
C LYS A 268 -35.93 11.24 -7.99
N PHE A 269 -34.77 10.61 -8.10
CA PHE A 269 -34.43 9.41 -7.33
C PHE A 269 -33.49 9.78 -6.18
N PHE A 270 -33.82 9.30 -4.98
CA PHE A 270 -32.95 9.37 -3.81
C PHE A 270 -32.43 7.97 -3.53
N SER A 271 -31.11 7.80 -3.58
CA SER A 271 -30.43 6.58 -3.17
C SER A 271 -29.44 6.91 -2.04
N HIS A 272 -29.50 6.14 -0.97
CA HIS A 272 -28.52 6.18 0.11
C HIS A 272 -27.45 5.12 -0.18
N PHE A 273 -26.19 5.53 -0.17
CA PHE A 273 -25.06 4.62 -0.26
C PHE A 273 -24.43 4.49 1.13
N VAL A 274 -24.08 3.25 1.47
CA VAL A 274 -23.28 2.93 2.64
C VAL A 274 -21.88 2.58 2.13
N ASP A 275 -20.86 3.19 2.72
CA ASP A 275 -19.47 2.80 2.48
C ASP A 275 -19.07 1.58 3.31
N ASN A 276 -17.85 1.08 3.09
CA ASN A 276 -17.32 -0.14 3.69
C ASN A 276 -17.23 -0.11 5.22
N GLU A 277 -17.46 1.04 5.86
CA GLU A 277 -17.41 1.23 7.31
C GLU A 277 -18.80 1.31 7.95
N GLY A 278 -19.86 1.17 7.16
CA GLY A 278 -21.21 1.14 7.66
C GLY A 278 -21.79 2.52 8.03
N SER A 279 -21.12 3.60 7.65
CA SER A 279 -21.62 4.95 7.86
C SER A 279 -22.49 5.38 6.66
N LEU A 280 -23.64 5.98 6.95
CA LEU A 280 -24.58 6.49 5.96
C LEU A 280 -24.04 7.81 5.37
N THR A 281 -22.94 7.75 4.63
CA THR A 281 -22.13 8.95 4.35
C THR A 281 -22.55 9.68 3.07
N THR A 282 -23.32 9.04 2.19
CA THR A 282 -23.57 9.62 0.86
C THR A 282 -25.03 9.55 0.45
N LYS A 283 -25.71 10.70 0.52
CA LYS A 283 -26.93 10.96 -0.24
C LYS A 283 -26.55 11.09 -1.72
N ILE A 284 -27.21 10.40 -2.62
CA ILE A 284 -27.06 10.65 -4.06
C ILE A 284 -28.42 11.05 -4.59
N VAL A 285 -28.48 12.23 -5.18
CA VAL A 285 -29.68 12.78 -5.79
C VAL A 285 -29.45 12.78 -7.29
N PHE A 286 -30.32 12.06 -8.00
CA PHE A 286 -30.38 12.12 -9.45
C PHE A 286 -31.45 13.13 -9.84
N LYS A 287 -31.02 14.23 -10.45
CA LYS A 287 -31.90 15.20 -11.09
C LYS A 287 -31.33 15.50 -12.48
N ASP A 288 -32.09 15.22 -13.54
CA ASP A 288 -31.71 15.57 -14.92
C ASP A 288 -30.33 15.01 -15.36
N ARG A 289 -29.96 13.79 -14.93
CA ARG A 289 -28.64 13.12 -15.16
C ARG A 289 -27.45 13.74 -14.43
N ILE A 290 -27.70 14.66 -13.50
CA ILE A 290 -26.69 15.22 -12.61
C ILE A 290 -26.56 14.32 -11.39
N PHE A 291 -25.34 13.87 -11.11
CA PHE A 291 -24.97 13.10 -9.93
C PHE A 291 -24.42 14.05 -8.86
N MET A 292 -24.93 13.94 -7.63
CA MET A 292 -24.45 14.74 -6.50
C MET A 292 -24.04 13.84 -5.34
N ARG A 293 -22.89 14.12 -4.72
CA ARG A 293 -22.37 13.49 -3.50
C ARG A 293 -22.26 14.55 -2.43
N PHE A 294 -22.56 14.20 -1.18
CA PHE A 294 -22.54 15.11 -0.03
C PHE A 294 -21.48 14.66 0.98
N TYR A 295 -21.07 15.57 1.86
CA TYR A 295 -20.37 15.27 3.10
C TYR A 295 -21.34 14.75 4.16
N GLU A 296 -20.83 14.14 5.23
CA GLU A 296 -21.61 13.75 6.41
C GLU A 296 -22.40 14.92 7.01
N THR A 297 -21.88 16.15 6.89
CA THR A 297 -22.54 17.39 7.33
C THR A 297 -23.75 17.78 6.47
N GLY A 298 -24.01 17.08 5.36
CA GLY A 298 -25.09 17.37 4.41
C GLY A 298 -24.75 18.42 3.35
N GLN A 299 -23.54 19.00 3.38
CA GLN A 299 -23.05 19.92 2.34
C GLN A 299 -22.62 19.17 1.08
N ILE A 300 -22.71 19.80 -0.09
CA ILE A 300 -22.31 19.19 -1.36
C ILE A 300 -20.79 18.96 -1.35
N LYS A 301 -20.37 17.74 -1.67
CA LYS A 301 -18.97 17.32 -1.81
C LYS A 301 -18.55 17.24 -3.27
N LYS A 302 -19.42 16.72 -4.14
CA LYS A 302 -19.12 16.58 -5.57
C LYS A 302 -20.39 16.63 -6.41
N ILE A 303 -20.32 17.28 -7.56
CA ILE A 303 -21.34 17.28 -8.61
C ILE A 303 -20.69 16.72 -9.87
N ASN A 304 -21.35 15.79 -10.55
CA ASN A 304 -20.94 15.24 -11.84
C ASN A 304 -22.12 15.35 -12.80
N ASP A 305 -21.97 16.18 -13.82
CA ASP A 305 -22.87 16.36 -14.94
C ASP A 305 -22.13 15.95 -16.23
N LYS A 306 -22.86 15.63 -17.30
CA LYS A 306 -22.36 15.10 -18.58
C LYS A 306 -21.11 15.80 -19.11
N ASN A 307 -20.99 17.12 -18.88
CA ASN A 307 -19.88 17.93 -19.37
C ASN A 307 -19.10 18.64 -18.25
N LYS A 308 -19.48 18.48 -16.97
CA LYS A 308 -18.92 19.25 -15.85
C LYS A 308 -18.83 18.43 -14.57
N ASN A 309 -17.62 18.29 -14.04
CA ASN A 309 -17.36 17.78 -12.70
C ASN A 309 -16.94 18.92 -11.79
N ILE A 310 -17.51 18.99 -10.59
CA ILE A 310 -17.13 19.97 -9.56
C ILE A 310 -16.95 19.23 -8.24
N GLU A 311 -15.81 19.42 -7.60
CA GLU A 311 -15.58 19.05 -6.20
C GLU A 311 -15.59 20.30 -5.34
N TYR A 312 -16.08 20.17 -4.11
CA TYR A 312 -16.22 21.26 -3.16
C TYR A 312 -15.44 20.96 -1.88
N TYR A 313 -15.03 22.00 -1.18
CA TYR A 313 -14.57 21.94 0.21
C TYR A 313 -15.76 21.85 1.18
N LYS A 314 -15.48 21.49 2.45
CA LYS A 314 -16.51 21.48 3.51
C LYS A 314 -17.14 22.85 3.74
N ASN A 315 -16.44 23.95 3.45
CA ASN A 315 -17.01 25.30 3.56
C ASN A 315 -17.93 25.68 2.37
N GLY A 316 -18.11 24.78 1.39
CA GLY A 316 -18.97 24.99 0.22
C GLY A 316 -18.28 25.70 -0.96
N GLN A 317 -17.02 26.11 -0.84
CA GLN A 317 -16.25 26.66 -1.96
C GLN A 317 -15.87 25.56 -2.94
N ALA A 318 -15.80 25.89 -4.23
CA ALA A 318 -15.30 24.96 -5.23
C ALA A 318 -13.83 24.63 -4.92
N LYS A 319 -13.48 23.36 -5.00
CA LYS A 319 -12.12 22.84 -4.85
C LYS A 319 -11.50 22.56 -6.22
N LYS A 320 -12.28 21.92 -7.09
CA LYS A 320 -11.85 21.51 -8.42
C LYS A 320 -13.01 21.55 -9.38
N GLU A 321 -12.79 22.08 -10.57
CA GLU A 321 -13.74 22.03 -11.69
C GLU A 321 -13.08 21.41 -12.91
N GLU A 322 -13.71 20.41 -13.49
CA GLU A 322 -13.30 19.81 -14.76
C GLU A 322 -14.44 19.96 -15.76
N ILE A 323 -14.20 20.70 -16.85
CA ILE A 323 -15.18 20.93 -17.91
C ILE A 323 -14.70 20.21 -19.17
N THR A 324 -15.50 19.27 -19.65
CA THR A 324 -15.25 18.58 -20.92
C THR A 324 -15.97 19.32 -22.04
N LYS A 325 -15.23 19.88 -22.99
CA LYS A 325 -15.78 20.47 -24.22
C LYS A 325 -15.55 19.52 -25.39
N TYR A 326 -16.63 19.07 -26.02
CA TYR A 326 -16.58 18.33 -27.28
C TYR A 326 -16.48 19.34 -28.44
N LYS A 327 -15.45 19.23 -29.28
CA LYS A 327 -15.37 19.92 -30.56
C LYS A 327 -16.00 19.02 -31.64
N TYR A 328 -16.53 19.60 -32.73
CA TYR A 328 -17.24 18.91 -33.85
C TYR A 328 -16.43 17.81 -34.59
N ILE A 329 -15.28 17.39 -34.07
CA ILE A 329 -14.45 16.29 -34.59
C ILE A 329 -14.43 15.20 -33.50
N PRO A 330 -14.88 13.95 -33.77
CA PRO A 330 -15.17 12.92 -32.75
C PRO A 330 -14.03 12.45 -31.84
N PHE A 331 -12.80 12.96 -31.99
CA PHE A 331 -11.60 12.42 -31.33
C PHE A 331 -10.79 13.44 -30.52
N LEU A 332 -11.20 14.72 -30.47
CA LEU A 332 -10.50 15.77 -29.72
C LEU A 332 -11.29 16.16 -28.46
N LYS A 333 -10.92 15.54 -27.32
CA LYS A 333 -11.45 15.87 -25.99
C LYS A 333 -10.65 17.04 -25.41
N LYS A 334 -11.23 18.25 -25.32
CA LYS A 334 -10.66 19.35 -24.53
C LYS A 334 -11.18 19.25 -23.10
N VAL A 335 -10.28 19.03 -22.15
CA VAL A 335 -10.57 19.09 -20.72
C VAL A 335 -10.00 20.39 -20.18
N ILE A 336 -10.86 21.24 -19.63
CA ILE A 336 -10.45 22.43 -18.88
C ILE A 336 -10.47 22.03 -17.41
N VAL A 337 -9.35 22.20 -16.71
CA VAL A 337 -9.24 21.93 -15.26
C VAL A 337 -8.99 23.23 -14.54
N LYS A 338 -9.73 23.50 -13.47
CA LYS A 338 -9.47 24.60 -12.53
C LYS A 338 -9.42 24.05 -11.13
N GLU A 339 -8.46 24.49 -10.33
CA GLU A 339 -8.34 24.18 -8.91
C GLU A 339 -8.28 25.48 -8.11
N TYR A 340 -8.83 25.45 -6.91
CA TYR A 340 -9.03 26.63 -6.09
C TYR A 340 -8.53 26.36 -4.66
N TYR A 341 -8.09 27.42 -3.99
CA TYR A 341 -7.79 27.43 -2.57
C TYR A 341 -9.09 27.36 -1.73
N GLU A 342 -8.97 27.03 -0.44
CA GLU A 342 -10.13 26.98 0.48
C GLU A 342 -10.84 28.33 0.62
N ASN A 343 -10.13 29.45 0.41
CA ASN A 343 -10.68 30.79 0.41
C ASN A 343 -11.46 31.14 -0.89
N GLY A 344 -11.51 30.22 -1.86
CA GLY A 344 -12.20 30.38 -3.14
C GLY A 344 -11.36 31.02 -4.26
N GLN A 345 -10.13 31.43 -3.99
CA GLN A 345 -9.25 31.98 -5.02
C GLN A 345 -8.74 30.88 -5.96
N LEU A 346 -8.55 31.23 -7.24
CA LEU A 346 -8.01 30.32 -8.23
C LEU A 346 -6.56 29.99 -7.86
N MET A 347 -6.23 28.69 -7.81
CA MET A 347 -4.89 28.18 -7.54
C MET A 347 -4.21 27.74 -8.83
N PHE A 348 -4.97 27.07 -9.69
CA PHE A 348 -4.45 26.49 -10.93
C PHE A 348 -5.53 26.47 -12.00
N SER A 349 -5.13 26.70 -13.25
CA SER A 349 -5.97 26.44 -14.40
C SER A 349 -5.16 25.83 -15.53
N ASN A 350 -5.76 24.89 -16.25
CA ASN A 350 -5.19 24.27 -17.44
C ASN A 350 -6.24 24.26 -18.55
N GLU A 351 -5.86 24.84 -19.68
CA GLU A 351 -6.61 24.81 -20.93
C GLU A 351 -5.72 24.30 -22.08
N ASN A 352 -5.79 23.00 -22.37
CA ASN A 352 -4.99 22.33 -23.41
C ASN A 352 -3.47 22.30 -23.09
N LYS A 353 -2.70 23.14 -23.78
CA LYS A 353 -1.25 23.27 -23.68
C LYS A 353 -0.84 24.46 -22.80
N ASP A 354 -1.82 25.27 -22.40
CA ASP A 354 -1.59 26.46 -21.61
C ASP A 354 -2.02 26.18 -20.17
N SER A 355 -1.18 26.55 -19.20
CA SER A 355 -1.48 26.41 -17.78
C SER A 355 -1.04 27.64 -17.01
N GLU A 356 -1.81 27.98 -15.98
CA GLU A 356 -1.54 29.10 -15.08
C GLU A 356 -1.66 28.62 -13.64
N GLU A 357 -0.69 28.96 -12.81
CA GLU A 357 -0.69 28.75 -11.36
C GLU A 357 -0.64 30.12 -10.67
N TYR A 358 -1.31 30.24 -9.52
CA TYR A 358 -1.51 31.49 -8.80
C TYR A 358 -1.10 31.33 -7.34
N TYR A 359 -0.72 32.43 -6.69
CA TYR A 359 -0.54 32.53 -5.25
C TYR A 359 -1.88 32.70 -4.53
N GLU A 360 -1.92 32.46 -3.22
CA GLU A 360 -3.09 32.70 -2.34
C GLU A 360 -3.51 34.18 -2.21
N ASN A 361 -2.73 35.12 -2.76
CA ASN A 361 -3.10 36.53 -2.86
C ASN A 361 -3.70 36.88 -4.24
N GLY A 362 -3.88 35.89 -5.13
CA GLY A 362 -4.44 36.02 -6.47
C GLY A 362 -3.44 36.44 -7.54
N ASN A 363 -2.19 36.74 -7.19
CA ASN A 363 -1.18 37.06 -8.19
C ASN A 363 -0.73 35.80 -8.93
N LEU A 364 -0.43 35.96 -10.22
CA LEU A 364 0.10 34.88 -11.04
C LEU A 364 1.44 34.43 -10.45
N LYS A 365 1.66 33.12 -10.40
CA LYS A 365 2.88 32.47 -9.91
C LYS A 365 3.66 31.88 -11.07
N GLU A 366 2.95 31.20 -11.96
CA GLU A 366 3.52 30.52 -13.12
C GLU A 366 2.54 30.56 -14.29
N LYS A 367 3.06 30.71 -15.50
CA LYS A 367 2.29 30.63 -16.74
C LYS A 367 3.08 29.89 -17.81
N SER A 368 2.58 28.73 -18.19
CA SER A 368 3.08 27.94 -19.30
C SER A 368 2.18 28.14 -20.51
N LEU A 369 2.79 28.47 -21.65
CA LEU A 369 2.20 28.57 -22.97
C LEU A 369 3.00 27.63 -23.88
N ASP A 370 2.42 27.18 -25.00
CA ASP A 370 3.04 26.22 -25.96
C ASP A 370 4.55 26.44 -26.24
N LYS A 371 5.04 27.69 -26.19
CA LYS A 371 6.44 28.06 -26.46
C LYS A 371 7.05 29.03 -25.46
N LYS A 372 6.36 29.34 -24.36
CA LYS A 372 6.79 30.38 -23.42
C LYS A 372 6.42 29.98 -22.00
N TYR A 373 7.38 30.05 -21.09
CA TYR A 373 7.17 29.75 -19.69
C TYR A 373 7.58 30.97 -18.86
N ILE A 374 6.69 31.46 -18.02
CA ILE A 374 6.91 32.66 -17.21
C ILE A 374 6.66 32.30 -15.75
N THR A 375 7.58 32.68 -14.86
CA THR A 375 7.35 32.69 -13.41
C THR A 375 7.30 34.12 -12.92
N TYR A 376 6.59 34.33 -11.82
CA TYR A 376 6.35 35.64 -11.23
C TYR A 376 6.69 35.61 -9.75
N TYR A 377 7.00 36.78 -9.20
CA TYR A 377 7.01 36.99 -7.77
C TYR A 377 5.59 37.12 -7.22
N ASP A 378 5.44 36.95 -5.92
CA ASP A 378 4.20 37.15 -5.16
C ASP A 378 3.63 38.57 -5.24
N ASN A 379 4.42 39.56 -5.69
CA ASN A 379 3.97 40.91 -6.00
C ASN A 379 3.50 41.10 -7.46
N GLY A 380 3.45 40.04 -8.26
CA GLY A 380 2.98 40.04 -9.65
C GLY A 380 4.03 40.44 -10.69
N ILE A 381 5.26 40.77 -10.28
CA ILE A 381 6.34 41.12 -11.21
C ILE A 381 6.93 39.84 -11.81
N GLU A 382 7.21 39.84 -13.11
CA GLU A 382 7.89 38.73 -13.80
C GLU A 382 9.23 38.44 -13.10
N LYS A 383 9.51 37.17 -12.85
CA LYS A 383 10.74 36.68 -12.23
C LYS A 383 11.65 36.05 -13.27
N THR A 384 11.10 35.11 -14.04
CA THR A 384 11.84 34.41 -15.09
C THR A 384 10.95 34.23 -16.31
N VAL A 385 11.48 34.52 -17.50
CA VAL A 385 10.83 34.31 -18.80
C VAL A 385 11.72 33.38 -19.63
N ASP A 386 11.22 32.19 -19.95
CA ASP A 386 11.87 31.20 -20.83
C ASP A 386 11.09 31.09 -22.15
N GLU A 387 11.71 31.49 -23.26
CA GLU A 387 11.13 31.48 -24.59
C GLU A 387 11.78 30.40 -25.47
N LYS A 388 10.96 29.46 -25.98
CA LYS A 388 11.37 28.40 -26.91
C LYS A 388 11.10 28.82 -28.36
N ASN A 389 12.16 28.95 -29.16
CA ASN A 389 12.02 29.23 -30.60
C ASN A 389 11.91 27.92 -31.42
N ILE A 390 10.95 27.84 -32.36
CA ILE A 390 10.63 26.60 -33.10
C ILE A 390 11.46 26.37 -34.38
N VAL A 391 12.33 27.29 -34.79
CA VAL A 391 13.04 27.10 -36.07
C VAL A 391 14.38 26.39 -35.86
N GLY A 392 14.36 25.05 -35.96
CA GLY A 392 15.50 24.21 -36.35
C GLY A 392 16.63 23.98 -35.34
N GLU A 393 16.79 24.82 -34.33
CA GLU A 393 17.82 24.70 -33.29
C GLU A 393 17.19 24.96 -31.92
N TYR A 394 17.35 24.02 -30.98
CA TYR A 394 16.94 24.24 -29.58
C TYR A 394 17.70 25.46 -29.03
N LYS A 395 17.04 26.63 -29.01
CA LYS A 395 17.51 27.87 -28.41
C LYS A 395 16.49 28.27 -27.35
N ASN A 396 16.83 28.05 -26.09
CA ASN A 396 16.08 28.60 -24.96
C ASN A 396 16.74 29.91 -24.56
N ILE A 397 15.99 31.01 -24.60
CA ILE A 397 16.42 32.29 -24.02
C ILE A 397 15.70 32.46 -22.70
N ILE A 398 16.47 32.57 -21.62
CA ILE A 398 15.99 32.73 -20.25
C ILE A 398 16.36 34.13 -19.76
N LYS A 399 15.36 34.95 -19.46
CA LYS A 399 15.53 36.26 -18.83
C LYS A 399 15.11 36.18 -17.37
N ASN A 400 15.92 36.73 -16.48
CA ASN A 400 15.62 36.85 -15.06
C ASN A 400 15.55 38.31 -14.65
N TYR A 401 14.54 38.64 -13.86
CA TYR A 401 14.24 39.99 -13.42
C TYR A 401 14.23 40.04 -11.90
N THR A 402 14.58 41.20 -11.37
CA THR A 402 14.50 41.51 -9.94
C THR A 402 13.06 41.69 -9.46
N ARG A 403 12.84 41.72 -8.14
CA ARG A 403 11.53 42.01 -7.54
C ARG A 403 10.96 43.40 -7.88
N THR A 404 11.75 44.30 -8.46
CA THR A 404 11.33 45.63 -8.94
C THR A 404 11.10 45.67 -10.45
N GLY A 405 11.30 44.56 -11.16
CA GLY A 405 11.06 44.43 -12.60
C GLY A 405 12.28 44.75 -13.47
N LYS A 406 13.43 45.06 -12.88
CA LYS A 406 14.67 45.32 -13.63
C LYS A 406 15.31 44.02 -14.12
N LEU A 407 15.79 44.00 -15.37
CA LEU A 407 16.49 42.84 -15.93
C LEU A 407 17.83 42.62 -15.21
N GLU A 408 18.05 41.43 -14.67
CA GLU A 408 19.26 41.07 -13.92
C GLU A 408 20.19 40.19 -14.77
N LYS A 409 19.60 39.24 -15.51
CA LYS A 409 20.35 38.23 -16.26
C LYS A 409 19.58 37.79 -17.50
N GLU A 410 20.30 37.61 -18.60
CA GLU A 410 19.80 36.99 -19.83
C GLU A 410 20.74 35.88 -20.27
N GLU A 411 20.21 34.69 -20.51
CA GLU A 411 20.99 33.51 -20.86
C GLU A 411 20.40 32.82 -22.08
N MET A 412 21.25 32.39 -23.01
CA MET A 412 20.85 31.53 -24.12
C MET A 412 21.65 30.24 -24.07
N ILE A 413 20.93 29.12 -24.11
CA ILE A 413 21.52 27.79 -24.19
C ILE A 413 21.17 27.20 -25.55
N GLY A 414 22.16 27.14 -26.45
CA GLY A 414 22.08 26.48 -27.74
C GLY A 414 23.23 25.49 -27.94
N LYS A 415 23.10 24.63 -28.97
CA LYS A 415 24.14 23.65 -29.34
C LYS A 415 25.39 24.32 -29.91
N GLU A 416 25.22 25.31 -30.78
CA GLU A 416 26.33 25.97 -31.48
C GLU A 416 26.81 27.25 -30.77
N LYS A 417 25.91 27.89 -30.02
CA LYS A 417 26.17 29.14 -29.32
C LYS A 417 25.50 29.17 -27.97
N GLN A 418 26.21 29.65 -26.96
CA GLN A 418 25.69 29.92 -25.62
C GLN A 418 26.13 31.32 -25.20
N PHE A 419 25.29 32.03 -24.46
CA PHE A 419 25.72 33.28 -23.85
C PHE A 419 25.05 33.53 -22.51
N ILE A 420 25.70 34.35 -21.69
CA ILE A 420 25.15 34.90 -20.45
C ILE A 420 25.47 36.39 -20.42
N LYS A 421 24.45 37.21 -20.21
CA LYS A 421 24.55 38.65 -19.95
C LYS A 421 24.08 38.92 -18.53
N ILE A 422 24.83 39.73 -17.78
CA ILE A 422 24.48 40.20 -16.44
C ILE A 422 24.40 41.72 -16.50
N TYR A 423 23.34 42.27 -15.93
CA TYR A 423 23.05 43.70 -15.90
C TYR A 423 23.17 44.21 -14.46
N ASN A 424 23.58 45.46 -14.30
CA ASN A 424 23.66 46.12 -12.99
C ASN A 424 22.28 46.69 -12.57
N GLU A 425 22.22 47.34 -11.40
CA GLU A 425 20.99 47.93 -10.88
C GLU A 425 20.41 49.07 -11.74
N GLU A 426 21.17 49.63 -12.67
CA GLU A 426 20.74 50.64 -13.65
C GLU A 426 20.36 50.01 -15.00
N GLU A 427 20.28 48.67 -15.08
CA GLU A 427 20.03 47.89 -16.31
C GLU A 427 21.11 48.06 -17.39
N LYS A 428 22.31 48.53 -17.00
CA LYS A 428 23.48 48.57 -17.89
C LYS A 428 24.16 47.21 -17.88
N LEU A 429 24.59 46.76 -19.06
CA LEU A 429 25.33 45.51 -19.22
C LEU A 429 26.64 45.59 -18.42
N ALA A 430 26.83 44.70 -17.46
CA ALA A 430 28.02 44.63 -16.61
C ALA A 430 28.97 43.51 -17.06
N LEU A 431 28.41 42.39 -17.52
CA LEU A 431 29.16 41.23 -18.00
C LEU A 431 28.44 40.62 -19.20
N GLU A 432 29.19 40.30 -20.24
CA GLU A 432 28.75 39.44 -21.34
C GLU A 432 29.75 38.30 -21.48
N LYS A 433 29.27 37.06 -21.48
CA LYS A 433 30.06 35.87 -21.78
C LYS A 433 29.41 35.14 -22.94
N GLU A 434 30.19 34.76 -23.93
CA GLU A 434 29.73 34.02 -25.10
C GLU A 434 30.62 32.80 -25.35
N ILE A 435 30.00 31.71 -25.79
CA ILE A 435 30.66 30.47 -26.18
C ILE A 435 30.18 30.11 -27.57
N VAL A 436 31.10 29.97 -28.53
CA VAL A 436 30.82 29.54 -29.91
C VAL A 436 31.80 28.43 -30.27
N GLY A 437 31.31 27.20 -30.40
CA GLY A 437 32.16 26.02 -30.51
C GLY A 437 33.14 25.88 -29.33
N ASP A 438 34.43 25.87 -29.63
CA ASP A 438 35.52 25.81 -28.64
C ASP A 438 36.00 27.20 -28.18
N ILE A 439 35.44 28.30 -28.68
CA ILE A 439 35.88 29.65 -28.30
C ILE A 439 34.98 30.18 -27.17
N ILE A 440 35.61 30.73 -26.14
CA ILE A 440 34.94 31.47 -25.06
C ILE A 440 35.42 32.91 -25.11
N SER A 441 34.49 33.86 -25.20
CA SER A 441 34.76 35.29 -25.05
C SER A 441 34.02 35.85 -23.84
N ALA A 442 34.60 36.85 -23.19
CA ALA A 442 33.97 37.59 -22.10
C ALA A 442 34.30 39.08 -22.20
N LYS A 443 33.29 39.92 -21.97
CA LYS A 443 33.40 41.38 -21.88
C LYS A 443 32.93 41.82 -20.50
N VAL A 444 33.74 42.59 -19.80
CA VAL A 444 33.39 43.22 -18.52
C VAL A 444 33.29 44.72 -18.75
N HIS A 445 32.14 45.30 -18.44
CA HIS A 445 31.89 46.73 -18.53
C HIS A 445 32.02 47.34 -17.13
N THR A 446 32.80 48.40 -16.99
CA THR A 446 32.97 49.13 -15.73
C THR A 446 32.09 50.38 -15.72
N ASP A 447 31.81 50.92 -14.52
CA ASP A 447 30.89 52.06 -14.34
C ASP A 447 31.38 53.35 -15.03
N ASP A 448 32.69 53.47 -15.28
CA ASP A 448 33.32 54.58 -16.01
C ASP A 448 33.24 54.43 -17.55
N GLY A 449 32.58 53.37 -18.04
CA GLY A 449 32.36 53.10 -19.46
C GLY A 449 33.48 52.34 -20.16
N ASN A 450 34.53 51.92 -19.45
CA ASN A 450 35.58 51.08 -20.02
C ASN A 450 35.09 49.63 -20.24
N VAL A 451 35.65 48.96 -21.26
CA VAL A 451 35.34 47.56 -21.59
C VAL A 451 36.62 46.75 -21.60
N MET A 452 36.66 45.68 -20.78
CA MET A 452 37.74 44.70 -20.79
C MET A 452 37.28 43.45 -21.53
N GLU A 453 37.99 43.08 -22.60
CA GLU A 453 37.69 41.89 -23.40
C GLU A 453 38.70 40.77 -23.15
N TYR A 454 38.18 39.55 -23.04
CA TYR A 454 38.96 38.32 -22.87
C TYR A 454 38.48 37.28 -23.88
N THR A 455 39.42 36.60 -24.54
CA THR A 455 39.12 35.50 -25.47
C THR A 455 40.04 34.32 -25.15
N GLY A 456 39.47 33.12 -25.07
CA GLY A 456 40.20 31.89 -24.80
C GLY A 456 39.59 30.69 -25.52
N ILE A 457 40.33 29.59 -25.54
CA ILE A 457 39.89 28.30 -26.11
C ILE A 457 39.46 27.39 -24.96
N ARG A 458 38.29 26.77 -25.09
CA ARG A 458 37.74 25.76 -24.18
C ARG A 458 38.65 24.53 -24.20
N PRO A 459 39.23 24.11 -23.06
CA PRO A 459 40.13 22.96 -23.03
C PRO A 459 39.38 21.66 -23.42
N GLN A 460 39.94 20.89 -24.36
CA GLN A 460 39.35 19.65 -24.90
C GLN A 460 39.50 18.42 -23.99
N SER A 461 39.29 18.57 -22.68
CA SER A 461 39.17 17.42 -21.76
C SER A 461 37.89 17.54 -20.96
N TYR A 462 36.87 16.77 -21.34
CA TYR A 462 36.27 15.70 -20.52
C TYR A 462 35.07 15.12 -21.28
N LYS A 463 35.24 13.86 -21.67
CA LYS A 463 34.21 12.97 -22.17
C LYS A 463 33.20 12.75 -21.02
N ILE A 464 31.94 13.10 -21.27
CA ILE A 464 30.70 12.74 -20.57
C ILE A 464 30.90 11.95 -19.24
N ILE A 465 30.57 12.59 -18.11
CA ILE A 465 29.93 11.91 -16.99
C ILE A 465 28.53 12.51 -16.88
N GLU A 466 27.54 11.66 -17.10
CA GLU A 466 26.13 11.95 -16.91
C GLU A 466 25.83 12.21 -15.42
N GLU A 467 24.97 13.19 -15.19
CA GLU A 467 24.20 13.45 -13.96
C GLU A 467 24.91 13.79 -12.63
N ARG A 468 24.50 14.95 -12.09
CA ARG A 468 24.54 15.42 -10.67
C ARG A 468 25.91 15.77 -10.08
N ASP A 469 26.31 17.04 -10.24
CA ASP A 469 26.62 17.94 -9.10
C ASP A 469 27.07 19.33 -9.59
N TYR A 470 26.14 20.29 -9.60
CA TYR A 470 26.40 21.68 -10.02
C TYR A 470 26.95 22.58 -8.90
N SER A 471 27.19 22.06 -7.69
CA SER A 471 27.68 22.85 -6.55
C SER A 471 29.19 23.09 -6.55
N SER A 472 29.98 22.21 -7.16
CA SER A 472 31.45 22.25 -7.05
C SER A 472 32.10 23.12 -8.13
N ILE A 473 31.51 23.13 -9.33
CA ILE A 473 32.04 23.85 -10.51
C ILE A 473 31.80 25.35 -10.41
N SER A 474 30.65 25.75 -9.85
CA SER A 474 30.31 27.15 -9.61
C SER A 474 31.23 27.80 -8.57
N VAL A 475 31.62 27.08 -7.52
CA VAL A 475 32.56 27.55 -6.49
C VAL A 475 33.98 27.76 -7.04
N ILE A 476 34.46 26.84 -7.90
CA ILE A 476 35.79 26.96 -8.53
C ILE A 476 35.84 28.16 -9.48
N LEU A 477 34.78 28.39 -10.27
CA LEU A 477 34.68 29.56 -11.15
C LEU A 477 34.60 30.88 -10.37
N ILE A 478 33.86 30.91 -9.26
CA ILE A 478 33.81 32.09 -8.37
C ILE A 478 35.19 32.38 -7.77
N LEU A 479 35.94 31.36 -7.36
CA LEU A 479 37.32 31.52 -6.85
C LEU A 479 38.28 32.04 -7.92
N ILE A 480 38.17 31.58 -9.17
CA ILE A 480 38.98 32.08 -10.28
C ILE A 480 38.67 33.55 -10.57
N VAL A 481 37.39 33.95 -10.54
CA VAL A 481 36.96 35.34 -10.75
C VAL A 481 37.42 36.24 -9.60
N ILE A 482 37.31 35.79 -8.34
CA ILE A 482 37.82 36.53 -7.17
C ILE A 482 39.35 36.69 -7.25
N CYS A 483 40.08 35.65 -7.64
CA CYS A 483 41.53 35.71 -7.85
C CYS A 483 41.91 36.67 -8.99
N ALA A 484 41.16 36.69 -10.09
CA ALA A 484 41.38 37.61 -11.19
C ALA A 484 41.12 39.07 -10.77
N ILE A 485 40.04 39.33 -10.02
CA ILE A 485 39.72 40.65 -9.46
C ILE A 485 40.81 41.09 -8.45
N GLY A 486 41.27 40.18 -7.59
CA GLY A 486 42.36 40.44 -6.65
C GLY A 486 43.67 40.80 -7.36
N MET A 487 44.03 40.06 -8.42
CA MET A 487 45.21 40.37 -9.22
C MET A 487 45.08 41.70 -9.99
N ALA A 488 43.89 42.03 -10.49
CA ALA A 488 43.63 43.32 -11.12
C ALA A 488 43.76 44.50 -10.14
N MET A 489 43.31 44.33 -8.89
CA MET A 489 43.43 45.36 -7.85
C MET A 489 44.87 45.51 -7.31
N ILE A 490 45.67 44.43 -7.30
CA ILE A 490 47.09 44.48 -6.86
C ILE A 490 47.95 45.36 -7.79
N ASN A 491 47.57 45.47 -9.08
CA ASN A 491 48.29 46.27 -10.08
C ASN A 491 47.99 47.77 -10.03
N LYS A 492 46.97 48.23 -9.29
CA LYS A 492 46.80 49.65 -8.96
C LYS A 492 47.53 49.96 -7.65
N LYS A 493 48.32 51.04 -7.63
CA LYS A 493 49.06 51.54 -6.44
C LYS A 493 48.10 52.07 -5.36
N GLU A 494 47.25 51.22 -4.82
CA GLU A 494 46.42 51.55 -3.66
C GLU A 494 47.00 50.96 -2.36
N GLY A 495 46.79 51.71 -1.28
CA GLY A 495 47.53 51.61 -0.03
C GLY A 495 47.47 50.25 0.66
N PHE A 496 48.51 49.99 1.46
CA PHE A 496 48.81 48.74 2.17
C PHE A 496 47.61 48.11 2.94
N GLY A 497 46.63 48.93 3.34
CA GLY A 497 45.44 48.49 4.08
C GLY A 497 44.45 47.64 3.28
N LEU A 498 44.20 47.94 1.99
CA LEU A 498 43.23 47.18 1.18
C LEU A 498 43.74 45.76 0.86
N LYS A 499 45.06 45.61 0.68
CA LYS A 499 45.71 44.32 0.42
C LYS A 499 45.59 43.37 1.61
N TYR A 500 45.65 43.91 2.83
CA TYR A 500 45.45 43.15 4.06
C TYR A 500 43.99 42.72 4.27
N LEU A 501 43.03 43.61 3.96
CA LEU A 501 41.61 43.30 4.05
C LEU A 501 41.21 42.18 3.06
N LEU A 502 41.73 42.23 1.83
CA LEU A 502 41.49 41.21 0.81
C LEU A 502 42.08 39.86 1.21
N PHE A 503 43.29 39.85 1.80
CA PHE A 503 43.93 38.64 2.32
C PHE A 503 43.13 37.99 3.45
N ILE A 504 42.56 38.80 4.36
CA ILE A 504 41.70 38.33 5.44
C ILE A 504 40.37 37.76 4.90
N ILE A 505 39.76 38.38 3.89
CA ILE A 505 38.53 37.89 3.26
C ILE A 505 38.78 36.54 2.56
N ILE A 506 39.92 36.39 1.86
CA ILE A 506 40.31 35.13 1.21
C ILE A 506 40.54 34.02 2.24
N LEU A 507 41.18 34.33 3.37
CA LEU A 507 41.37 33.37 4.47
C LEU A 507 40.05 32.96 5.14
N LEU A 508 39.11 33.89 5.31
CA LEU A 508 37.78 33.59 5.86
C LEU A 508 36.95 32.73 4.91
N LEU A 509 37.00 33.00 3.60
CA LEU A 509 36.33 32.19 2.58
C LEU A 509 36.92 30.78 2.50
N LEU A 510 38.25 30.64 2.54
CA LEU A 510 38.92 29.33 2.59
C LEU A 510 38.49 28.53 3.82
N LYS A 511 38.35 29.18 4.99
CA LYS A 511 37.94 28.52 6.24
C LYS A 511 36.49 28.00 6.22
N VAL A 512 35.60 28.65 5.46
CA VAL A 512 34.19 28.24 5.31
C VAL A 512 34.01 27.18 4.22
N VAL A 513 34.84 27.22 3.17
CA VAL A 513 34.69 26.39 1.97
C VAL A 513 35.48 25.07 2.06
N LEU A 514 36.67 25.04 2.68
CA LEU A 514 37.48 23.82 2.81
C LEU A 514 36.77 22.64 3.51
N PRO A 515 36.02 22.84 4.62
CA PRO A 515 35.35 21.74 5.33
C PRO A 515 34.19 21.11 4.56
N ARG A 516 33.75 21.73 3.45
CA ARG A 516 32.67 21.21 2.59
C ARG A 516 33.22 20.49 1.35
N LEU A 517 34.53 20.51 1.13
CA LEU A 517 35.24 19.90 0.00
C LEU A 517 36.05 18.65 0.37
N LEU A 518 36.31 18.44 1.67
CA LEU A 518 36.78 17.19 2.26
C LEU A 518 35.57 16.39 2.75
#